data_AF-A0A376RPA0-F1
#
_entry.id   AF-A0A376RPA0-F1
#
_cell.length_a   1.000
_cell.length_b   1.000
_cell.length_c   1.000
_cell.angle_alpha   90.00
_cell.angle_beta   90.00
_cell.angle_gamma   90.00
#
_symmetry.space_group_name_H-M   'P 1'
#
loop_
_entity.id
_entity.type
_entity.pdbx_description
1 polymer ?
#
loop_
_entity_poly.entity_id
_entity_poly.type
_entity_poly.pdbx_seq_one_letter_code
_entity_poly.pdbx_strand_id
1 'polypeptide(L)'
;MNALSGLQKSCQFNILQDHVGLISVAHQAVLRLSSVSNMVDMKTTHTSLPFAGHTLHFVEFDPANFCEQDLLWLPHYAQLQHAGRKRKTEHLAGRIAAVYALREYGYKCVPAIGELRQPVWPAEVYGSISHCGTTALAVVSRQPIGIDIEEIFSVQTARELTDNIITPAEHERLADCG
;
A
#
# COMPACT_ATOMS: atom_id res chain seq x y z
N MET A 1 11.13 62.67 20.22
CA MET A 1 12.35 61.84 20.23
C MET A 1 12.34 61.01 21.50
N ASN A 2 12.44 59.69 21.34
CA ASN A 2 12.75 58.62 22.31
C ASN A 2 11.80 58.44 23.52
N ALA A 3 11.01 57.36 23.63
CA ALA A 3 11.30 55.92 23.73
C ALA A 3 11.48 55.44 25.19
N LEU A 4 10.92 54.26 25.48
CA LEU A 4 10.90 53.50 26.75
C LEU A 4 9.80 54.00 27.73
N SER A 5 8.94 53.21 28.35
CA SER A 5 8.87 51.78 28.70
C SER A 5 7.40 51.53 29.09
N GLY A 6 6.77 50.38 28.85
CA GLY A 6 6.96 49.16 29.62
C GLY A 6 5.61 48.65 30.14
N LEU A 7 5.59 47.37 30.51
CA LEU A 7 4.58 46.64 31.29
C LEU A 7 3.37 46.02 30.56
N GLN A 8 3.60 44.74 30.22
CA GLN A 8 2.71 43.61 30.46
C GLN A 8 1.64 43.87 31.53
N LYS A 9 0.39 43.50 31.21
CA LYS A 9 -0.47 42.69 32.10
C LYS A 9 -1.72 42.21 31.34
N SER A 10 -1.79 40.89 31.16
CA SER A 10 -2.95 40.04 31.39
C SER A 10 -4.34 40.64 31.15
N CYS A 11 -4.99 40.25 30.07
CA CYS A 11 -6.45 40.15 30.00
C CYS A 11 -6.85 38.93 29.17
N GLN A 12 -7.49 37.96 29.85
CA GLN A 12 -8.29 36.90 29.24
C GLN A 12 -9.27 37.49 28.23
N PHE A 13 -9.22 37.02 26.98
CA PHE A 13 -10.24 37.32 25.99
C PHE A 13 -11.30 36.22 25.98
N ASN A 14 -12.40 36.46 26.69
CA ASN A 14 -13.71 35.97 26.30
C ASN A 14 -14.35 37.08 25.45
N ILE A 15 -14.46 36.88 24.14
CA ILE A 15 -15.39 37.62 23.30
C ILE A 15 -16.21 36.61 22.49
N LEU A 16 -17.51 36.63 22.78
CA LEU A 16 -18.59 36.08 21.98
C LEU A 16 -18.70 36.82 20.64
N GLN A 17 -19.02 36.06 19.59
CA GLN A 17 -19.83 36.43 18.43
C GLN A 17 -19.42 37.70 17.65
N ASP A 18 -18.77 37.50 16.50
CA ASP A 18 -19.36 37.73 15.17
C ASP A 18 -18.28 37.83 14.10
N HIS A 19 -18.60 37.32 12.90
CA HIS A 19 -17.79 37.29 11.66
C HIS A 19 -16.72 36.19 11.54
N VAL A 20 -17.11 35.01 11.05
CA VAL A 20 -16.56 34.41 9.81
C VAL A 20 -17.34 33.14 9.44
N GLY A 21 -18.51 33.31 8.84
CA GLY A 21 -19.22 32.24 8.13
C GLY A 21 -18.59 31.94 6.76
N LEU A 22 -17.28 31.74 6.68
CA LEU A 22 -16.55 31.53 5.42
C LEU A 22 -15.43 30.47 5.45
N ILE A 23 -15.34 29.65 6.50
CA ILE A 23 -14.39 28.51 6.53
C ILE A 23 -15.11 27.17 6.67
N SER A 24 -16.21 26.98 5.94
CA SER A 24 -16.91 25.68 5.91
C SER A 24 -17.19 25.13 4.51
N VAL A 25 -16.67 25.74 3.45
CA VAL A 25 -16.87 25.23 2.07
C VAL A 25 -15.55 25.06 1.30
N ALA A 26 -14.43 25.59 1.79
CA ALA A 26 -13.12 25.37 1.18
C ALA A 26 -12.52 23.98 1.46
N HIS A 27 -13.08 23.20 2.39
CA HIS A 27 -12.62 21.83 2.68
C HIS A 27 -13.22 20.76 1.75
N GLN A 28 -14.10 21.14 0.81
CA GLN A 28 -14.76 20.18 -0.11
C GLN A 28 -14.42 20.37 -1.59
N ALA A 29 -13.45 21.22 -1.95
CA ALA A 29 -13.15 21.53 -3.36
C ALA A 29 -11.69 21.34 -3.82
N VAL A 30 -10.79 20.73 -3.02
CA VAL A 30 -9.38 20.49 -3.41
C VAL A 30 -8.98 19.00 -3.34
N LEU A 31 -9.91 18.08 -3.61
CA LEU A 31 -9.57 16.67 -3.82
C LEU A 31 -10.05 16.19 -5.19
N ARG A 32 -9.71 16.97 -6.23
CA ARG A 32 -9.61 16.45 -7.59
C ARG A 32 -8.22 15.83 -7.75
N LEU A 33 -8.18 14.49 -7.80
CA LEU A 33 -7.22 13.64 -8.51
C LEU A 33 -5.86 14.29 -8.87
N SER A 34 -4.93 14.31 -7.91
CA SER A 34 -3.49 14.21 -8.18
C SER A 34 -2.74 13.82 -6.91
N SER A 35 -2.00 12.72 -6.99
CA SER A 35 -1.00 12.24 -6.04
C SER A 35 -1.46 11.79 -4.65
N VAL A 36 -1.84 10.51 -4.56
CA VAL A 36 -1.41 9.68 -3.42
C VAL A 36 0.12 9.64 -3.31
N SER A 37 0.81 9.95 -4.41
CA SER A 37 2.26 9.97 -4.59
C SER A 37 3.03 11.06 -3.83
N ASN A 38 2.37 12.00 -3.11
CA ASN A 38 3.09 13.10 -2.44
C ASN A 38 3.37 12.86 -0.94
N MET A 39 3.06 11.68 -0.39
CA MET A 39 3.34 11.34 1.02
C MET A 39 4.41 10.25 1.18
N VAL A 40 4.93 9.73 0.09
CA VAL A 40 5.93 8.66 0.07
C VAL A 40 7.04 9.10 -0.88
N ASP A 41 8.25 9.26 -0.37
CA ASP A 41 9.47 9.59 -1.11
C ASP A 41 9.87 8.43 -2.05
N MET A 42 9.60 7.17 -1.65
CA MET A 42 9.75 6.02 -2.54
C MET A 42 8.92 6.21 -3.80
N LYS A 43 9.62 6.32 -4.94
CA LYS A 43 9.00 6.42 -6.26
C LYS A 43 8.19 5.16 -6.54
N THR A 44 6.93 5.37 -6.89
CA THR A 44 6.00 4.30 -7.26
C THR A 44 5.22 4.65 -8.51
N THR A 45 4.97 3.65 -9.35
CA THR A 45 4.11 3.75 -10.53
C THR A 45 3.00 2.74 -10.39
N HIS A 46 1.74 3.21 -10.45
CA HIS A 46 0.56 2.35 -10.42
C HIS A 46 0.07 2.08 -11.84
N THR A 47 -0.19 0.80 -12.13
CA THR A 47 -0.90 0.37 -13.34
C THR A 47 -1.97 -0.66 -12.98
N SER A 48 -2.97 -0.82 -13.84
CA SER A 48 -4.05 -1.78 -13.63
C SER A 48 -4.32 -2.59 -14.90
N LEU A 49 -4.60 -3.88 -14.73
CA LEU A 49 -4.87 -4.81 -15.83
C LEU A 49 -6.12 -5.65 -15.53
N PRO A 50 -7.13 -5.65 -16.40
CA PRO A 50 -8.22 -6.61 -16.32
C PRO A 50 -7.72 -8.03 -16.62
N PHE A 51 -7.99 -8.98 -15.72
CA PHE A 51 -7.61 -10.39 -15.87
C PHE A 51 -8.65 -11.30 -15.20
N ALA A 52 -9.15 -12.30 -15.94
CA ALA A 52 -10.09 -13.31 -15.43
C ALA A 52 -11.32 -12.72 -14.68
N GLY A 53 -11.85 -11.58 -15.12
CA GLY A 53 -13.00 -10.92 -14.48
C GLY A 53 -12.66 -10.09 -13.23
N HIS A 54 -11.38 -9.91 -12.93
CA HIS A 54 -10.87 -9.07 -11.84
C HIS A 54 -9.94 -7.98 -12.37
N THR A 55 -9.73 -6.91 -11.60
CA THR A 55 -8.69 -5.92 -11.87
C THR A 55 -7.47 -6.22 -11.02
N LEU A 56 -6.34 -6.47 -11.68
CA LEU A 56 -5.04 -6.59 -11.03
C LEU A 56 -4.41 -5.19 -10.91
N HIS A 57 -3.97 -4.82 -9.72
CA HIS A 57 -3.29 -3.55 -9.46
C HIS A 57 -1.81 -3.77 -9.21
N PHE A 58 -0.99 -3.27 -10.12
CA PHE A 58 0.46 -3.33 -10.03
C PHE A 58 1.00 -2.03 -9.47
N VAL A 59 1.99 -2.15 -8.59
CA VAL A 59 2.81 -1.06 -8.10
C VAL A 59 4.26 -1.43 -8.37
N GLU A 60 4.86 -0.78 -9.34
CA GLU A 60 6.31 -0.78 -9.52
C GLU A 60 6.91 0.20 -8.52
N PHE A 61 8.01 -0.17 -7.88
CA PHE A 61 8.66 0.65 -6.85
C PHE A 61 10.17 0.60 -6.99
N ASP A 62 10.85 1.69 -6.60
CA ASP A 62 12.31 1.75 -6.58
C ASP A 62 12.87 1.65 -5.15
N PRO A 63 13.45 0.50 -4.75
CA PRO A 63 14.04 0.32 -3.42
C PRO A 63 15.21 1.26 -3.12
N ALA A 64 15.87 1.82 -4.14
CA ALA A 64 16.97 2.76 -3.94
C ALA A 64 16.47 4.09 -3.36
N ASN A 65 15.24 4.49 -3.71
CA ASN A 65 14.63 5.75 -3.26
C ASN A 65 13.86 5.61 -1.93
N PHE A 66 13.75 4.40 -1.37
CA PHE A 66 13.04 4.18 -0.11
C PHE A 66 13.72 4.87 1.08
N CYS A 67 12.95 5.62 1.87
CA CYS A 67 13.36 6.21 3.13
C CYS A 67 12.53 5.62 4.29
N GLU A 68 13.08 5.58 5.51
CA GLU A 68 12.34 5.04 6.66
C GLU A 68 11.05 5.83 6.98
N GLN A 69 10.99 7.10 6.59
CA GLN A 69 9.82 7.97 6.79
C GLN A 69 8.64 7.55 5.91
N ASP A 70 8.90 6.89 4.77
CA ASP A 70 7.86 6.31 3.90
C ASP A 70 6.96 5.33 4.65
N LEU A 71 7.49 4.65 5.67
CA LEU A 71 6.71 3.72 6.47
C LEU A 71 5.63 4.41 7.29
N LEU A 72 5.76 5.70 7.59
CA LEU A 72 4.73 6.46 8.33
C LEU A 72 3.40 6.53 7.58
N TRP A 73 3.39 6.24 6.28
CA TRP A 73 2.17 6.05 5.51
C TRP A 73 1.35 4.82 6.00
N LEU A 74 2.00 3.84 6.62
CA LEU A 74 1.36 2.64 7.17
C LEU A 74 0.92 2.89 8.63
N PRO A 75 -0.36 2.67 8.97
CA PRO A 75 -0.82 2.77 10.36
C PRO A 75 -0.07 1.83 11.32
N HIS A 76 0.36 0.67 10.82
CA HIS A 76 1.08 -0.38 11.56
C HIS A 76 2.61 -0.32 11.38
N TYR A 77 3.19 0.84 11.04
CA TYR A 77 4.64 0.97 10.78
C TYR A 77 5.52 0.45 11.93
N ALA A 78 5.08 0.59 13.18
CA ALA A 78 5.81 0.11 14.35
C ALA A 78 6.11 -1.39 14.30
N GLN A 79 5.22 -2.19 13.68
CA GLN A 79 5.40 -3.64 13.54
C GLN A 79 6.51 -4.01 12.55
N LEU A 80 6.98 -3.06 11.73
CA LEU A 80 8.02 -3.25 10.73
C LEU A 80 9.38 -2.70 11.18
N GLN A 81 9.50 -2.14 12.39
CA GLN A 81 10.73 -1.47 12.86
C GLN A 81 11.98 -2.35 12.72
N HIS A 82 11.87 -3.62 13.10
CA HIS A 82 12.97 -4.60 13.06
C HIS A 82 13.10 -5.35 11.72
N ALA A 83 12.22 -5.08 10.76
CA ALA A 83 12.32 -5.72 9.45
C ALA A 83 13.49 -5.14 8.64
N GLY A 84 14.14 -5.98 7.84
CA GLY A 84 15.16 -5.51 6.90
C GLY A 84 14.57 -4.59 5.83
N ARG A 85 15.42 -3.75 5.22
CA ARG A 85 15.01 -2.76 4.21
C ARG A 85 14.15 -3.36 3.09
N LYS A 86 14.56 -4.49 2.52
CA LYS A 86 13.80 -5.23 1.48
C LYS A 86 12.35 -5.47 1.91
N ARG A 87 12.16 -6.05 3.10
CA ARG A 87 10.82 -6.35 3.64
C ARG A 87 10.00 -5.09 3.89
N LYS A 88 10.61 -4.01 4.37
CA LYS A 88 9.94 -2.72 4.59
C LYS A 88 9.40 -2.15 3.28
N THR A 89 10.26 -2.11 2.26
CA THR A 89 9.93 -1.61 0.92
C THR A 89 8.83 -2.44 0.26
N GLU A 90 8.97 -3.77 0.23
CA GLU A 90 7.97 -4.69 -0.34
C GLU A 90 6.62 -4.59 0.38
N HIS A 91 6.63 -4.50 1.72
CA HIS A 91 5.40 -4.39 2.51
C HIS A 91 4.66 -3.07 2.23
N LEU A 92 5.40 -1.96 2.12
CA LEU A 92 4.83 -0.68 1.74
C LEU A 92 4.22 -0.73 0.33
N ALA A 93 4.99 -1.18 -0.67
CA ALA A 93 4.51 -1.27 -2.05
C ALA A 93 3.26 -2.16 -2.18
N GLY A 94 3.25 -3.32 -1.52
CA GLY A 94 2.08 -4.21 -1.50
C GLY A 94 0.85 -3.58 -0.85
N ARG A 95 1.03 -2.76 0.19
CA ARG A 95 -0.08 -2.02 0.81
C ARG A 95 -0.58 -0.86 -0.04
N ILE A 96 0.29 -0.20 -0.79
CA ILE A 96 -0.12 0.79 -1.80
C ILE A 96 -0.97 0.10 -2.88
N ALA A 97 -0.51 -1.03 -3.41
CA ALA A 97 -1.25 -1.82 -4.41
C ALA A 97 -2.64 -2.23 -3.88
N ALA A 98 -2.69 -2.71 -2.64
CA ALA A 98 -3.94 -3.11 -2.00
C ALA A 98 -4.92 -1.94 -1.80
N VAL A 99 -4.42 -0.74 -1.49
CA VAL A 99 -5.27 0.46 -1.40
C VAL A 99 -5.84 0.83 -2.77
N TYR A 100 -5.08 0.68 -3.86
CA TYR A 100 -5.62 0.87 -5.21
C TYR A 100 -6.74 -0.12 -5.52
N ALA A 101 -6.54 -1.41 -5.21
CA ALA A 101 -7.56 -2.44 -5.42
C ALA A 101 -8.82 -2.21 -4.58
N LEU A 102 -8.65 -1.81 -3.31
CA LEU A 102 -9.77 -1.55 -2.39
C LEU A 102 -10.65 -0.37 -2.82
N ARG A 103 -10.09 0.61 -3.55
CA ARG A 103 -10.85 1.78 -4.03
C ARG A 103 -11.94 1.40 -5.01
N GLU A 104 -11.74 0.36 -5.81
CA GLU A 104 -12.77 -0.14 -6.73
C GLU A 104 -14.01 -0.67 -5.98
N TYR A 105 -13.82 -1.05 -4.72
CA TYR A 105 -14.86 -1.54 -3.83
C TYR A 105 -15.35 -0.47 -2.83
N GLY A 106 -14.92 0.79 -2.99
CA GLY A 106 -15.36 1.92 -2.14
C GLY A 106 -14.58 2.08 -0.83
N TYR A 107 -13.55 1.27 -0.58
CA TYR A 107 -12.72 1.37 0.63
C TYR A 107 -11.48 2.25 0.39
N LYS A 108 -11.03 2.93 1.45
CA LYS A 108 -9.83 3.79 1.43
C LYS A 108 -8.82 3.44 2.51
N CYS A 109 -9.01 2.31 3.19
CA CYS A 109 -8.16 1.87 4.29
C CYS A 109 -6.96 1.07 3.81
N VAL A 110 -5.87 1.14 4.57
CA VAL A 110 -4.72 0.24 4.41
C VAL A 110 -5.02 -1.07 5.14
N PRO A 111 -4.91 -2.25 4.50
CA PRO A 111 -5.07 -3.53 5.18
C PRO A 111 -4.10 -3.68 6.36
N ALA A 112 -4.59 -4.11 7.52
CA ALA A 112 -3.74 -4.35 8.70
C ALA A 112 -2.91 -5.65 8.52
N ILE A 113 -2.15 -6.01 9.55
CA ILE A 113 -1.41 -7.28 9.63
C ILE A 113 -2.16 -8.18 10.61
N GLY A 114 -2.57 -9.36 10.14
CA GLY A 114 -3.23 -10.39 10.95
C GLY A 114 -2.24 -11.28 11.70
N GLU A 115 -2.78 -12.21 12.51
CA GLU A 115 -1.99 -13.07 13.40
C GLU A 115 -0.97 -13.96 12.66
N LEU A 116 -1.32 -14.43 11.46
CA LEU A 116 -0.45 -15.21 10.58
C LEU A 116 0.28 -14.33 9.56
N ARG A 117 0.40 -13.03 9.85
CA ARG A 117 1.00 -12.00 8.98
C ARG A 117 0.24 -11.75 7.66
N GLN A 118 -0.96 -12.30 7.52
CA GLN A 118 -1.83 -12.08 6.38
C GLN A 118 -2.38 -10.63 6.36
N PRO A 119 -2.67 -10.06 5.18
CA PRO A 119 -3.43 -8.81 5.12
C PRO A 119 -4.83 -9.00 5.71
N VAL A 120 -5.24 -8.09 6.60
CA VAL A 120 -6.62 -8.06 7.12
C VAL A 120 -7.45 -7.17 6.20
N TRP A 121 -8.34 -7.80 5.44
CA TRP A 121 -9.24 -7.13 4.53
C TRP A 121 -10.49 -6.62 5.25
N PRO A 122 -11.15 -5.56 4.75
CA PRO A 122 -12.46 -5.14 5.24
C PRO A 122 -13.50 -6.27 5.16
N ALA A 123 -14.57 -6.14 5.93
CA ALA A 123 -15.70 -7.05 5.82
C ALA A 123 -16.21 -7.11 4.38
N GLU A 124 -16.74 -8.28 3.98
CA GLU A 124 -17.39 -8.53 2.68
C GLU A 124 -16.46 -8.59 1.46
N VAL A 125 -15.14 -8.40 1.63
CA VAL A 125 -14.16 -8.54 0.56
C VAL A 125 -13.01 -9.45 0.97
N TYR A 126 -12.47 -10.13 -0.04
CA TYR A 126 -11.24 -10.90 0.03
C TYR A 126 -10.21 -10.23 -0.86
N GLY A 127 -8.94 -10.48 -0.59
CA GLY A 127 -7.89 -10.04 -1.48
C GLY A 127 -6.62 -10.83 -1.27
N SER A 128 -5.69 -10.62 -2.19
CA SER A 128 -4.37 -11.18 -2.11
C SER A 128 -3.35 -10.16 -2.56
N ILE A 129 -2.15 -10.24 -1.99
CA ILE A 129 -1.02 -9.37 -2.29
C ILE A 129 0.16 -10.30 -2.54
N SER A 130 0.86 -10.12 -3.65
CA SER A 130 2.15 -10.77 -3.91
C SER A 130 3.18 -9.73 -4.36
N HIS A 131 4.46 -10.04 -4.23
CA HIS A 131 5.55 -9.15 -4.61
C HIS A 131 6.72 -9.96 -5.17
N CYS A 132 7.29 -9.50 -6.28
CA CYS A 132 8.49 -10.08 -6.88
C CYS A 132 9.40 -8.95 -7.37
N GLY A 133 10.68 -9.01 -7.00
CA GLY A 133 11.66 -7.99 -7.35
C GLY A 133 11.22 -6.58 -6.94
N THR A 134 10.99 -5.72 -7.93
CA THR A 134 10.58 -4.32 -7.78
C THR A 134 9.10 -4.08 -8.08
N THR A 135 8.29 -5.14 -8.05
CA THR A 135 6.86 -5.09 -8.37
C THR A 135 6.04 -5.70 -7.24
N ALA A 136 5.00 -4.99 -6.83
CA ALA A 136 3.96 -5.52 -5.96
C ALA A 136 2.64 -5.57 -6.72
N LEU A 137 1.84 -6.59 -6.43
CA LEU A 137 0.55 -6.83 -7.06
C LEU A 137 -0.51 -7.03 -5.97
N ALA A 138 -1.70 -6.46 -6.20
CA ALA A 138 -2.87 -6.74 -5.38
C ALA A 138 -4.13 -6.96 -6.22
N VAL A 139 -5.02 -7.79 -5.69
CA VAL A 139 -6.38 -8.00 -6.22
C VAL A 139 -7.37 -8.03 -5.06
N VAL A 140 -8.58 -7.55 -5.30
CA VAL A 140 -9.71 -7.64 -4.37
C VAL A 140 -10.91 -8.25 -5.09
N SER A 141 -11.68 -9.07 -4.38
CA SER A 141 -12.84 -9.80 -4.88
C SER A 141 -13.91 -9.96 -3.80
N ARG A 142 -15.17 -10.22 -4.20
CA ARG A 142 -16.26 -10.65 -3.29
C ARG A 142 -16.21 -12.14 -2.96
N GLN A 143 -15.33 -12.89 -3.63
CA GLN A 143 -15.09 -14.31 -3.40
C GLN A 143 -13.64 -14.53 -2.98
N PRO A 144 -13.31 -15.62 -2.26
CA PRO A 144 -11.94 -15.97 -1.93
C PRO A 144 -11.03 -15.95 -3.17
N ILE A 145 -9.88 -15.29 -3.07
CA ILE A 145 -8.96 -15.09 -4.18
C ILE A 145 -7.52 -15.16 -3.71
N GLY A 146 -6.66 -15.76 -4.53
CA GLY A 146 -5.21 -15.82 -4.36
C GLY A 146 -4.53 -15.38 -5.65
N ILE A 147 -3.43 -14.64 -5.52
CA ILE A 147 -2.55 -14.28 -6.63
C ILE A 147 -1.13 -14.47 -6.17
N ASP A 148 -0.27 -14.84 -7.12
CA ASP A 148 1.15 -14.92 -6.92
C ASP A 148 1.92 -14.44 -8.15
N ILE A 149 3.05 -13.77 -7.92
CA ILE A 149 3.96 -13.32 -8.97
C ILE A 149 5.37 -13.75 -8.59
N GLU A 150 6.07 -14.35 -9.53
CA GLU A 150 7.41 -14.91 -9.32
C GLU A 150 8.29 -14.63 -10.53
N GLU A 151 9.60 -14.63 -10.30
CA GLU A 151 10.58 -14.59 -11.40
C GLU A 151 10.64 -15.98 -12.05
N ILE A 152 10.66 -16.02 -13.39
CA ILE A 152 10.77 -17.29 -14.11
C ILE A 152 12.15 -17.89 -13.82
N PHE A 153 12.17 -19.09 -13.25
CA PHE A 153 13.40 -19.79 -12.97
C PHE A 153 14.21 -20.09 -14.23
N SER A 154 15.53 -20.14 -14.06
CA SER A 154 16.39 -20.77 -15.05
C SER A 154 16.05 -22.25 -15.19
N VAL A 155 16.30 -22.84 -16.36
CA VAL A 155 16.07 -24.27 -16.60
C VAL A 155 16.84 -25.14 -15.59
N GLN A 156 18.04 -24.70 -15.20
CA GLN A 156 18.84 -25.42 -14.21
C GLN A 156 18.17 -25.39 -12.83
N THR A 157 17.81 -24.21 -12.34
CA THR A 157 17.13 -24.04 -11.04
C THR A 157 15.80 -24.79 -11.02
N ALA A 158 15.03 -24.74 -12.11
CA ALA A 158 13.79 -25.48 -12.23
C ALA A 158 14.03 -26.99 -12.03
N ARG A 159 15.01 -27.58 -12.73
CA ARG A 159 15.37 -29.00 -12.61
C ARG A 159 15.80 -29.41 -11.20
N GLU A 160 16.56 -28.55 -10.53
CA GLU A 160 17.02 -28.81 -9.15
C GLU A 160 15.86 -28.77 -8.15
N LEU A 161 14.83 -27.97 -8.41
CA LEU A 161 13.69 -27.81 -7.52
C LEU A 161 12.52 -28.75 -7.82
N THR A 162 12.40 -29.27 -9.05
CA THR A 162 11.28 -30.09 -9.52
C THR A 162 10.84 -31.10 -8.47
N ASP A 163 11.72 -31.99 -8.04
CA ASP A 163 11.38 -33.10 -7.13
C ASP A 163 10.96 -32.65 -5.72
N ASN A 164 11.19 -31.38 -5.35
CA ASN A 164 10.82 -30.80 -4.06
C ASN A 164 9.52 -29.99 -4.09
N ILE A 165 9.07 -29.55 -5.27
CA ILE A 165 7.94 -28.61 -5.40
C ILE A 165 6.77 -29.19 -6.21
N ILE A 166 6.99 -30.26 -6.98
CA ILE A 166 5.92 -30.96 -7.69
C ILE A 166 5.79 -32.39 -7.19
N THR A 167 4.56 -32.86 -7.13
CA THR A 167 4.25 -34.27 -6.87
C THR A 167 4.48 -35.12 -8.14
N PRO A 168 4.72 -36.44 -8.01
CA PRO A 168 4.87 -37.32 -9.18
C PRO A 168 3.68 -37.25 -10.15
N ALA A 169 2.45 -37.12 -9.63
CA ALA A 169 1.24 -36.99 -10.44
C ALA A 169 1.19 -35.66 -11.21
N GLU A 170 1.69 -34.56 -10.64
CA GLU A 170 1.83 -33.29 -11.36
C GLU A 170 2.92 -33.37 -12.42
N HIS A 171 4.02 -34.06 -12.15
CA HIS A 171 5.10 -34.28 -13.11
C HIS A 171 4.59 -35.00 -14.38
N GLU A 172 3.83 -36.08 -14.22
CA GLU A 172 3.24 -36.80 -15.37
C GLU A 172 2.31 -35.90 -16.18
N ARG A 173 1.41 -35.16 -15.51
CA ARG A 173 0.47 -34.27 -16.21
C ARG A 173 1.16 -33.10 -16.93
N LEU A 174 2.24 -32.57 -16.38
CA LEU A 174 3.02 -31.50 -17.00
C LEU A 174 3.83 -32.00 -18.20
N ALA A 175 4.29 -33.25 -18.18
CA ALA A 175 4.99 -33.87 -19.31
C ALA A 175 4.08 -34.04 -20.55
N ASP A 176 2.79 -34.26 -20.34
CA ASP A 176 1.78 -34.38 -21.41
C ASP A 176 1.35 -33.03 -22.01
N CYS A 177 1.76 -31.90 -21.41
CA CYS A 177 1.41 -30.55 -21.87
C CYS A 177 2.41 -29.96 -22.88
N GLY A 178 3.33 -30.77 -23.42
CA GLY A 178 4.39 -30.39 -24.37
C GLY A 178 4.06 -30.64 -25.84
#